data_AF-A0A252BSE6-F1
#
_entry.id   AF-A0A252BSE6-F1
#
_cell.length_a   1.000
_cell.length_b   1.000
_cell.length_c   1.000
_cell.angle_alpha   90.00
_cell.angle_beta   90.00
_cell.angle_gamma   90.00
#
_symmetry.space_group_name_H-M   'P 1'
#
loop_
_entity.id
_entity.type
_entity.pdbx_description
1 polymer ?
#
loop_
_entity_poly.entity_id
_entity_poly.type
_entity_poly.pdbx_seq_one_letter_code
_entity_poly.pdbx_strand_id
1 'polypeptide(L)'
;MPRYQITLINHSAGRYRGVLADLESRSQIDFPECSKHRQNGRSVITGNSSSDLPGWFLEMSFVGDGVFNITLSDPYFRIAFPECELDEADNGPRLVGWTDDVQVLREKNKVNAA
;
A
#
# COMPACT_ATOMS: atom_id res chain seq x y z
N MET A 1 2.07 6.75 -18.01
CA MET A 1 2.78 6.62 -16.72
C MET A 1 1.76 6.12 -15.73
N PRO A 2 2.10 5.12 -14.90
CA PRO A 2 1.21 4.65 -13.86
C PRO A 2 0.81 5.80 -12.93
N ARG A 3 -0.48 5.88 -12.61
CA ARG A 3 -1.06 6.92 -11.76
C ARG A 3 -0.61 6.79 -10.32
N TYR A 4 -0.54 5.56 -9.81
CA TYR A 4 -0.27 5.32 -8.40
C TYR A 4 1.14 4.79 -8.21
N GLN A 5 1.79 5.29 -7.16
CA GLN A 5 3.06 4.78 -6.67
C GLN A 5 2.90 4.42 -5.19
N ILE A 6 3.32 3.22 -4.81
CA ILE A 6 3.47 2.83 -3.41
C ILE A 6 4.95 2.78 -3.06
N THR A 7 5.31 3.35 -1.92
CA THR A 7 6.65 3.21 -1.34
C THR A 7 6.52 2.63 0.07
N LEU A 8 7.30 1.58 0.38
CA LEU A 8 7.39 1.02 1.72
C LEU A 8 8.83 1.13 2.21
N ILE A 9 9.03 1.96 3.24
CA ILE A 9 10.35 2.31 3.79
C ILE A 9 10.57 1.53 5.09
N ASN A 10 11.69 0.82 5.20
CA ASN A 10 12.06 0.15 6.44
C ASN A 10 12.69 1.16 7.42
N HIS A 11 12.09 1.34 8.60
CA HIS A 11 12.61 2.26 9.61
C HIS A 11 13.60 1.57 10.55
N SER A 12 13.20 0.44 11.15
CA SER A 12 14.04 -0.43 12.00
C SER A 12 13.21 -1.57 12.58
N ALA A 13 13.86 -2.68 12.98
CA ALA A 13 13.26 -3.75 13.77
C ALA A 13 11.93 -4.33 13.23
N GLY A 14 11.77 -4.39 11.91
CA GLY A 14 10.53 -4.90 11.29
C GLY A 14 9.37 -3.91 11.30
N ARG A 15 9.63 -2.62 11.56
CA ARG A 15 8.69 -1.52 11.40
C ARG A 15 8.95 -0.78 10.09
N TYR A 16 7.86 -0.40 9.43
CA TYR A 16 7.88 0.20 8.11
C TYR A 16 6.93 1.39 8.07
N ARG A 17 7.17 2.31 7.14
CA ARG A 17 6.22 3.35 6.76
C ARG A 17 5.84 3.16 5.29
N GLY A 18 4.54 3.13 5.03
CA GLY A 18 4.00 3.08 3.67
C GLY A 18 3.53 4.45 3.21
N VAL A 19 3.75 4.79 1.95
CA VAL A 19 3.21 6.01 1.34
C VAL A 19 2.64 5.66 -0.04
N LEU A 20 1.33 5.82 -0.19
CA LEU A 20 0.68 5.82 -1.51
C LEU A 20 0.67 7.25 -2.04
N ALA A 21 1.21 7.46 -3.24
CA ALA A 21 1.07 8.69 -3.99
C ALA A 21 0.11 8.48 -5.16
N ASP A 22 -0.86 9.37 -5.30
CA ASP A 22 -1.64 9.55 -6.52
C ASP A 22 -1.03 10.69 -7.32
N LEU A 23 -0.32 10.35 -8.39
CA LEU A 23 0.44 11.32 -9.19
C LEU A 23 -0.46 12.24 -10.01
N GLU A 24 -1.69 11.82 -10.30
CA GLU A 24 -2.65 12.64 -11.04
C GLU A 24 -3.20 13.76 -10.15
N SER A 25 -3.68 13.41 -8.96
CA SER A 25 -4.24 14.40 -8.01
C SER A 25 -3.18 15.09 -7.15
N ARG A 26 -1.93 14.60 -7.18
CA ARG A 26 -0.84 15.01 -6.27
C ARG A 26 -1.18 14.82 -4.80
N SER A 27 -2.07 13.88 -4.50
CA SER A 27 -2.45 13.52 -3.13
C SER A 27 -1.65 12.31 -2.64
N GLN A 28 -1.63 12.12 -1.32
CA GLN A 28 -0.89 11.04 -0.68
C GLN A 28 -1.68 10.43 0.46
N ILE A 29 -1.50 9.13 0.69
CA ILE A 29 -1.98 8.42 1.88
C ILE A 29 -0.77 7.87 2.61
N ASP A 30 -0.63 8.25 3.88
CA ASP A 30 0.46 7.80 4.75
C ASP A 30 0.01 6.64 5.63
N PHE A 31 0.87 5.64 5.76
CA PHE A 31 0.73 4.48 6.63
C PHE A 31 1.90 4.49 7.62
N PRO A 32 1.79 5.27 8.71
CA PRO A 32 2.93 5.68 9.53
C PRO A 32 3.56 4.52 10.31
N GLU A 33 2.75 3.52 10.69
CA GLU A 33 3.18 2.39 11.51
C GLU A 33 2.74 1.06 10.89
N CYS A 34 3.52 0.59 9.92
CA CYS A 34 3.37 -0.76 9.37
C CYS A 34 4.28 -1.74 10.13
N SER A 35 3.80 -2.94 10.41
CA SER A 35 4.55 -3.94 11.21
C SER A 35 4.65 -5.29 10.51
N LYS A 36 5.86 -5.87 10.52
CA LYS A 36 6.12 -7.22 10.04
C LYS A 36 5.67 -8.25 11.07
N HIS A 37 4.88 -9.21 10.63
CA HIS A 37 4.48 -10.34 11.45
C HIS A 37 4.28 -11.59 10.59
N ARG A 38 3.86 -12.70 11.22
CA ARG A 38 3.59 -13.97 10.55
C ARG A 38 2.08 -14.19 10.46
N GLN A 39 1.59 -14.48 9.27
CA GLN A 39 0.19 -14.81 9.01
C GLN A 39 0.16 -16.03 8.09
N ASN A 40 -0.54 -17.10 8.46
CA ASN A 40 -0.64 -18.34 7.69
C ASN A 40 0.72 -18.90 7.23
N GLY A 41 1.75 -18.81 8.09
CA GLY A 41 3.10 -19.28 7.76
C GLY A 41 3.87 -18.42 6.75
N ARG A 42 3.38 -17.21 6.42
CA ARG A 42 4.03 -16.24 5.55
C ARG A 42 4.39 -14.98 6.31
N SER A 43 5.47 -14.32 5.90
CA SER A 43 5.82 -13.00 6.42
C SER A 43 5.02 -11.96 5.68
N VAL A 44 4.28 -11.16 6.44
CA VAL A 44 3.44 -10.08 5.95
C VAL A 44 3.82 -8.80 6.66
N ILE A 45 3.59 -7.66 6.01
CA ILE A 45 3.67 -6.34 6.64
C ILE A 45 2.29 -5.71 6.49
N THR A 46 1.73 -5.23 7.58
CA THR A 46 0.43 -4.54 7.54
C THR A 46 0.46 -3.24 8.31
N GLY A 47 -0.37 -2.29 7.91
CA GLY A 47 -0.55 -1.02 8.62
C GLY A 47 -1.84 -0.32 8.23
N ASN A 48 -2.36 0.49 9.14
CA ASN A 48 -3.48 1.38 8.86
C ASN A 48 -2.96 2.73 8.40
N SER A 49 -3.76 3.43 7.60
CA SER A 49 -3.49 4.83 7.25
C SER A 49 -3.54 5.75 8.48
N SER A 50 -2.98 6.95 8.33
CA SER A 50 -3.02 7.98 9.37
C SER A 50 -4.46 8.34 9.77
N SER A 51 -4.60 8.92 10.98
CA SER A 51 -5.87 9.41 11.51
C SER A 51 -6.54 10.45 10.63
N ASP A 52 -5.77 11.13 9.79
CA ASP A 52 -6.21 12.24 8.95
C ASP A 52 -6.95 11.73 7.71
N LEU A 53 -6.67 10.48 7.32
CA LEU A 53 -7.35 9.78 6.23
C LEU A 53 -7.63 8.32 6.62
N PRO A 54 -8.56 8.08 7.58
CA PRO A 54 -8.77 6.77 8.15
C PRO A 54 -9.49 5.83 7.18
N GLY A 55 -9.31 4.53 7.39
CA GLY A 55 -10.06 3.47 6.68
C GLY A 55 -9.29 2.76 5.59
N TRP A 56 -8.08 3.23 5.25
CA TRP A 56 -7.19 2.50 4.36
C TRP A 56 -6.31 1.53 5.15
N PHE A 57 -6.10 0.36 4.57
CA PHE A 57 -5.26 -0.71 5.09
C PHE A 57 -4.24 -1.12 4.03
N LEU A 58 -2.99 -1.25 4.45
CA LEU A 58 -1.88 -1.76 3.66
C LEU A 58 -1.59 -3.19 4.07
N GLU A 59 -1.46 -4.07 3.08
CA GLU A 59 -0.94 -5.43 3.24
C GLU A 59 0.15 -5.70 2.20
N MET A 60 1.35 -6.03 2.65
CA MET A 60 2.44 -6.51 1.82
C MET A 60 2.69 -7.99 2.09
N SER A 61 2.87 -8.76 1.03
CA SER A 61 3.29 -10.16 1.10
C SER A 61 4.48 -10.44 0.19
N PHE A 62 5.35 -11.34 0.63
CA PHE A 62 6.41 -11.89 -0.21
C PHE A 62 5.86 -13.03 -1.05
N VAL A 63 6.07 -12.99 -2.37
CA VAL A 63 5.53 -13.99 -3.30
C VAL A 63 6.58 -14.99 -3.80
N GLY A 64 7.87 -14.72 -3.61
CA GLY A 64 8.98 -15.56 -4.08
C GLY A 64 10.02 -14.74 -4.85
N ASP A 65 11.23 -15.28 -5.04
CA ASP A 65 12.24 -14.74 -5.96
C ASP A 65 12.59 -13.24 -5.81
N GLY A 66 12.52 -12.72 -4.58
CA GLY A 66 12.79 -11.30 -4.31
C GLY A 66 11.63 -10.35 -4.65
N VAL A 67 10.48 -10.90 -5.06
CA VAL A 67 9.30 -10.15 -5.48
C VAL A 67 8.31 -9.98 -4.32
N PHE A 68 7.75 -8.77 -4.23
CA PHE A 68 6.77 -8.39 -3.22
C PHE A 68 5.47 -7.91 -3.89
N ASN A 69 4.34 -8.25 -3.28
CA ASN A 69 3.05 -7.69 -3.66
C ASN A 69 2.54 -6.79 -2.54
N ILE A 70 2.07 -5.59 -2.90
CA ILE A 70 1.37 -4.71 -1.97
C ILE A 70 -0.08 -4.55 -2.42
N THR A 71 -1.01 -4.72 -1.50
CA THR A 71 -2.42 -4.38 -1.66
C THR A 71 -2.76 -3.25 -0.70
N LEU A 72 -3.43 -2.22 -1.21
CA LEU A 72 -4.08 -1.19 -0.41
C LEU A 72 -5.58 -1.35 -0.54
N SER A 73 -6.32 -1.23 0.55
CA SER A 73 -7.77 -1.36 0.50
C SER A 73 -8.45 -0.46 1.52
N ASP A 74 -9.58 0.11 1.13
CA ASP A 74 -10.59 0.65 2.03
C ASP A 74 -11.93 -0.09 1.80
N PRO A 75 -13.04 0.27 2.47
CA PRO A 75 -14.33 -0.39 2.25
C PRO A 75 -14.90 -0.32 0.81
N TYR A 76 -14.38 0.57 -0.03
CA TYR A 76 -14.90 0.89 -1.36
C TYR A 76 -13.91 0.56 -2.49
N PHE A 77 -12.62 0.56 -2.23
CA PHE A 77 -11.56 0.47 -3.22
C PHE A 77 -10.49 -0.53 -2.81
N ARG A 78 -9.87 -1.13 -3.82
CA ARG A 78 -8.65 -1.92 -3.70
C ARG A 78 -7.67 -1.50 -4.79
N ILE A 79 -6.42 -1.29 -4.43
CA ILE A 79 -5.33 -0.98 -5.34
C ILE A 79 -4.27 -2.07 -5.18
N ALA A 80 -3.92 -2.72 -6.28
CA ALA A 80 -2.94 -3.80 -6.28
C ALA A 80 -1.66 -3.37 -6.99
N PHE A 81 -0.54 -3.54 -6.29
CA PHE A 81 0.81 -3.32 -6.80
C PHE A 81 1.48 -4.69 -6.91
N PRO A 82 1.32 -5.39 -8.05
CA PRO A 82 2.10 -6.57 -8.34
C PRO A 82 3.56 -6.16 -8.56
N GLU A 83 4.48 -7.06 -8.25
CA GLU A 83 5.89 -6.92 -8.65
C GLU A 83 6.59 -5.66 -8.11
N CYS A 84 6.36 -5.34 -6.83
CA CYS A 84 7.12 -4.28 -6.16
C CYS A 84 8.61 -4.64 -6.12
N GLU A 85 9.44 -3.69 -6.54
CA GLU A 85 10.89 -3.84 -6.63
C GLU A 85 11.57 -3.26 -5.39
N LEU A 86 12.71 -3.84 -5.02
CA LEU A 86 13.60 -3.24 -4.04
C LEU A 86 14.43 -2.14 -4.71
N ASP A 87 14.22 -0.91 -4.26
CA ASP A 87 15.01 0.25 -4.62
C ASP A 87 16.03 0.51 -3.51
N GLU A 88 17.31 0.39 -3.86
CA GLU A 88 18.47 0.62 -2.99
C GLU A 88 19.01 2.06 -3.10
N ALA A 89 18.13 3.05 -3.26
CA ALA A 89 18.52 4.45 -3.29
C ALA A 89 19.28 4.90 -2.01
N ASP A 90 20.01 6.01 -2.14
CA ASP A 90 20.92 6.57 -1.11
C ASP A 90 20.29 6.80 0.28
N ASN A 91 18.96 6.82 0.38
CA ASN A 91 18.21 7.02 1.64
C ASN A 91 17.78 5.71 2.32
N GLY A 92 18.34 4.57 1.89
CA GLY A 92 18.09 3.24 2.47
C GLY A 92 17.11 2.39 1.67
N PRO A 93 17.07 1.07 1.94
CA PRO A 93 16.28 0.13 1.17
C PRO A 93 14.78 0.40 1.32
N ARG A 94 14.11 0.56 0.17
CA ARG A 94 12.66 0.76 0.10
C ARG A 94 12.07 -0.14 -0.98
N LEU A 95 10.83 -0.58 -0.77
CA LEU A 95 10.08 -1.24 -1.83
C LEU A 95 9.26 -0.19 -2.59
N VAL A 96 9.29 -0.26 -3.90
CA VAL A 96 8.54 0.65 -4.78
C VAL A 96 7.68 -0.16 -5.72
N GLY A 97 6.41 0.20 -5.84
CA GLY A 97 5.48 -0.39 -6.79
C GLY A 97 4.72 0.69 -7.55
N TRP A 98 4.31 0.37 -8.77
CA TRP A 98 3.58 1.27 -9.65
C TRP A 98 2.37 0.55 -10.23
N THR A 99 1.22 1.22 -10.32
CA THR A 99 0.02 0.62 -10.91
C THR A 99 -0.96 1.67 -11.41
N ASP A 100 -1.78 1.26 -12.38
CA ASP A 100 -3.03 1.92 -12.77
C ASP A 100 -4.26 1.11 -12.32
N ASP A 101 -4.06 -0.10 -11.78
CA ASP A 101 -5.12 -1.03 -11.45
C ASP A 101 -5.78 -0.68 -10.11
N VAL A 102 -6.99 -0.11 -10.22
CA VAL A 102 -7.88 0.18 -9.10
C VAL A 102 -9.19 -0.55 -9.29
N GLN A 103 -9.54 -1.37 -8.31
CA GLN A 103 -10.79 -2.11 -8.26
C GLN A 103 -11.77 -1.43 -7.30
N VAL A 104 -13.00 -1.24 -7.75
CA VAL A 104 -14.11 -0.77 -6.91
C VAL A 104 -14.77 -2.00 -6.27
N LEU A 105 -14.72 -2.09 -4.94
CA LEU A 105 -15.24 -3.22 -4.16
C LEU A 105 -16.74 -3.09 -3.83
N ARG A 106 -17.18 -1.86 -3.59
CA ARG A 106 -18.59 -1.52 -3.36
C ARG A 106 -18.89 -0.24 -4.11
N GLU A 107 -19.97 -0.24 -4.90
CA GLU A 107 -20.53 1.01 -5.35
C GLU A 107 -20.89 1.83 -4.12
N LYS A 108 -20.31 3.04 -4.00
CA LYS A 108 -20.75 4.01 -3.01
C LYS A 108 -22.22 4.26 -3.30
N ASN A 109 -23.11 3.62 -2.53
CA ASN A 109 -24.55 3.71 -2.73
C ASN A 109 -24.90 5.18 -3.03
N LYS A 110 -25.35 5.45 -4.25
CA LYS A 110 -26.12 6.66 -4.54
C LYS A 110 -27.37 6.53 -3.69
N VAL A 111 -27.32 6.98 -2.44
CA VAL A 111 -28.53 7.12 -1.65
C VAL A 111 -29.31 8.25 -2.30
N ASN A 112 -30.30 7.81 -3.05
CA ASN A 112 -31.35 8.54 -3.75
C ASN A 112 -31.61 9.94 -3.19
N ALA A 113 -31.40 10.95 -4.03
CA ALA A 113 -32.26 12.12 -4.04
C ALA A 113 -33.61 11.66 -4.62
N ALA A 114 -34.59 11.43 -3.75
CA ALA A 114 -36.01 11.31 -4.09
C ALA A 114 -36.83 11.94 -2.97
#